data_AF-A0A8X7UC19-F1
#
_entry.id   AF-A0A8X7UC19-F1
#
_cell.length_a   1.000
_cell.length_b   1.000
_cell.length_c   1.000
_cell.angle_alpha   90.00
_cell.angle_beta   90.00
_cell.angle_gamma   90.00
#
_symmetry.space_group_name_H-M   'P 1'
#
loop_
_entity.id
_entity.type
_entity.pdbx_description
1 polymer ?
#
loop_
_entity_poly.entity_id
_entity_poly.type
_entity_poly.pdbx_seq_one_letter_code
_entity_poly.pdbx_strand_id
1 'polypeptide(L)'
;MSMAKDTPSPPPEVPFLLDSKNYRFTAGTKAKFAVSVINRKPGSSKSKALYIEAAKEGEEPISFGDGASLVSYRHGWRLKTVIADSDLPGTEKEEDTFQRQFPSFLSTVL
;
A
#
# COMPACT_ATOMS: atom_id res chain seq x y z
N MET A 1 18.44 30.41 36.74
CA MET A 1 18.06 29.22 35.96
C MET A 1 17.64 29.66 34.57
N SER A 2 18.27 29.15 33.51
CA SER A 2 18.01 29.47 32.11
C SER A 2 16.79 28.70 31.61
N MET A 3 15.85 29.36 30.94
CA MET A 3 14.74 28.66 30.27
C MET A 3 15.26 27.95 29.01
N ALA A 4 15.13 26.63 28.97
CA ALA A 4 15.33 25.86 27.76
C ALA A 4 14.17 26.14 26.79
N LYS A 5 14.51 26.57 25.58
CA LYS A 5 13.59 26.87 24.50
C LYS A 5 13.10 25.54 23.90
N ASP A 6 11.88 25.13 24.22
CA ASP A 6 11.20 24.00 23.60
C ASP A 6 11.10 24.23 22.09
N THR A 7 12.05 23.68 21.36
CA THR A 7 12.03 23.66 19.90
C THR A 7 11.18 22.46 19.50
N PRO A 8 10.06 22.64 18.78
CA PRO A 8 9.24 21.51 18.37
C PRO A 8 10.08 20.58 17.49
N SER A 9 10.17 19.31 17.89
CA SER A 9 10.84 18.27 17.11
C SER A 9 10.23 18.23 15.71
N PRO A 10 11.04 18.20 14.62
CA PRO A 10 10.51 18.00 13.29
C PRO A 10 9.71 16.69 13.25
N PRO A 11 8.59 16.62 12.52
CA PRO A 11 7.83 15.38 12.39
C PRO A 11 8.74 14.30 11.79
N PRO A 12 8.63 13.03 12.22
CA PRO A 12 9.49 11.97 11.73
C PRO A 12 9.25 11.72 10.23
N GLU A 13 10.11 12.28 9.38
CA GLU A 13 10.15 12.10 7.94
C GLU A 13 10.79 10.74 7.58
N VAL A 14 10.20 9.63 8.03
CA VAL A 14 10.67 8.30 7.62
C VAL A 14 9.88 7.86 6.40
N PRO A 15 10.42 7.97 5.17
CA PRO A 15 9.77 7.43 4.00
C PRO A 15 9.63 5.92 4.15
N PHE A 16 8.41 5.40 3.94
CA PHE A 16 8.18 3.97 3.91
C PHE A 16 8.45 3.41 2.50
N LEU A 17 9.06 2.22 2.46
CA LEU A 17 9.36 1.50 1.23
C LEU A 17 8.23 0.54 0.88
N LEU A 18 7.90 0.48 -0.40
CA LEU A 18 6.96 -0.49 -0.96
C LEU A 18 7.74 -1.70 -1.48
N ASP A 19 7.40 -2.90 -1.01
CA ASP A 19 8.31 -4.07 -1.01
C ASP A 19 8.50 -4.78 -2.37
N SER A 20 8.17 -4.13 -3.48
CA SER A 20 8.35 -4.69 -4.83
C SER A 20 8.88 -3.71 -5.86
N LYS A 21 8.97 -2.43 -5.51
CA LYS A 21 9.30 -1.35 -6.44
C LYS A 21 9.76 -0.20 -5.56
N ASN A 22 10.98 0.30 -5.76
CA ASN A 22 11.66 1.33 -4.94
C ASN A 22 10.90 2.69 -4.85
N TYR A 23 9.63 2.67 -4.44
CA TYR A 23 8.81 3.83 -4.15
C TYR A 23 8.89 4.14 -2.67
N ARG A 24 9.02 5.44 -2.40
CA ARG A 24 9.08 6.02 -1.08
C ARG A 24 7.94 6.99 -0.95
N PHE A 25 7.11 6.81 0.07
CA PHE A 25 6.07 7.78 0.40
C PHE A 25 6.16 8.12 1.89
N THR A 26 5.65 9.29 2.26
CA THR A 26 5.59 9.73 3.65
C THR A 26 4.34 9.17 4.34
N ALA A 27 4.45 8.90 5.65
CA ALA A 27 3.30 8.53 6.48
C ALA A 27 2.13 9.50 6.27
N GLY A 28 0.91 8.98 6.15
CA GLY A 28 -0.27 9.81 5.91
C GLY A 28 -0.65 9.99 4.44
N THR A 29 0.25 9.68 3.50
CA THR A 29 -0.03 9.72 2.05
C THR A 29 -1.30 8.94 1.72
N LYS A 30 -2.18 9.49 0.87
CA LYS A 30 -3.40 8.80 0.45
C LYS A 30 -3.09 7.64 -0.49
N ALA A 31 -3.73 6.49 -0.26
CA ALA A 31 -3.52 5.27 -1.05
C ALA A 31 -3.76 5.50 -2.54
N LYS A 32 -4.85 6.22 -2.91
CA LYS A 32 -5.14 6.58 -4.30
C LYS A 32 -4.03 7.41 -4.97
N PHE A 33 -3.43 8.33 -4.21
CA PHE A 33 -2.31 9.12 -4.70
C PHE A 33 -1.08 8.24 -4.95
N ALA A 34 -0.76 7.36 -4.01
CA ALA A 34 0.36 6.43 -4.15
C ALA A 34 0.20 5.49 -5.36
N VAL A 35 -1.00 4.90 -5.54
CA VAL A 35 -1.33 4.08 -6.72
C VAL A 35 -1.16 4.87 -8.02
N SER A 36 -1.61 6.13 -8.04
CA SER A 36 -1.46 7.01 -9.21
C SER A 36 0.01 7.28 -9.55
N VAL A 37 0.86 7.48 -8.54
CA VAL A 37 2.32 7.66 -8.73
C VAL A 37 2.95 6.38 -9.26
N ILE A 38 2.58 5.22 -8.71
CA ILE A 38 3.10 3.91 -9.14
C ILE A 38 2.76 3.64 -10.61
N ASN A 39 1.53 3.92 -11.01
CA ASN A 39 1.02 3.69 -12.37
C ASN A 39 1.54 4.69 -13.41
N ARG A 40 2.06 5.85 -13.00
CA ARG A 40 2.60 6.88 -13.91
C ARG A 40 4.02 6.57 -14.37
N LYS A 41 4.78 5.72 -13.67
CA LYS A 41 6.20 5.52 -13.96
C LYS A 41 6.41 4.85 -15.33
N PRO A 42 7.10 5.51 -16.28
CA PRO A 42 7.37 4.94 -17.60
C PRO A 42 8.26 3.68 -17.45
N GLY A 43 7.93 2.61 -18.17
CA GLY A 43 8.60 1.31 -18.05
C GLY A 43 8.04 0.40 -16.95
N SER A 44 7.02 0.86 -16.21
CA SER A 44 6.18 -0.01 -15.39
C SER A 44 5.46 -1.01 -16.30
N SER A 45 5.76 -2.30 -16.12
CA SER A 45 5.11 -3.50 -16.67
C SER A 45 3.65 -3.34 -17.10
N LYS A 46 3.20 -4.16 -18.07
CA LYS A 46 1.81 -4.26 -18.55
C LYS A 46 0.75 -4.29 -17.43
N SER A 47 1.11 -4.77 -16.25
CA SER A 47 0.28 -4.82 -15.05
C SER A 47 0.18 -3.46 -14.31
N LYS A 48 -1.05 -2.96 -14.16
CA LYS A 48 -1.36 -1.76 -13.37
C LYS A 48 -1.50 -2.10 -11.89
N ALA A 49 -1.00 -1.23 -11.01
CA ALA A 49 -1.33 -1.29 -9.58
C ALA A 49 -2.83 -1.03 -9.38
N LEU A 50 -3.47 -1.91 -8.59
CA LEU A 50 -4.86 -1.81 -8.16
C LEU A 50 -4.97 -1.06 -6.85
N TYR A 51 -4.29 -1.55 -5.81
CA TYR A 51 -4.29 -0.96 -4.48
C TYR A 51 -2.99 -1.29 -3.74
N ILE A 52 -2.86 -0.72 -2.54
CA ILE A 52 -1.76 -0.98 -1.62
C ILE A 52 -2.33 -1.71 -0.42
N GLU A 53 -1.55 -2.66 0.10
CA GLU A 53 -1.85 -3.36 1.34
C GLU A 53 -0.65 -3.33 2.29
N ALA A 54 -0.89 -3.49 3.58
CA ALA A 54 0.15 -3.87 4.52
C ALA A 54 0.08 -5.39 4.69
N ALA A 55 1.22 -6.07 4.56
CA ALA A 55 1.32 -7.51 4.70
C ALA A 55 2.41 -7.87 5.70
N LYS A 56 2.17 -8.95 6.45
CA LYS A 56 3.13 -9.59 7.35
C LYS A 56 2.98 -11.10 7.19
N GLU A 57 4.09 -11.83 7.32
CA GLU A 57 4.09 -13.28 7.15
C GLU A 57 3.23 -13.95 8.23
N GLY A 58 2.36 -14.88 7.81
CA GLY A 58 1.43 -15.58 8.69
C GLY A 58 0.22 -14.78 9.15
N GLU A 59 0.02 -13.54 8.67
CA GLU A 59 -1.11 -12.68 9.03
C GLU A 59 -1.92 -12.26 7.79
N GLU A 60 -3.23 -12.03 7.96
CA GLU A 60 -4.11 -11.55 6.89
C GLU A 60 -3.73 -10.11 6.49
N PRO A 61 -3.55 -9.81 5.19
CA PRO A 61 -3.18 -8.46 4.75
C PRO A 61 -4.26 -7.40 5.04
N ILE A 62 -3.81 -6.18 5.31
CA ILE A 62 -4.67 -5.02 5.53
C ILE A 62 -4.71 -4.18 4.26
N SER A 63 -5.84 -4.19 3.56
CA SER A 63 -6.04 -3.39 2.33
C SER A 63 -6.33 -1.93 2.64
N PHE A 64 -5.67 -1.02 1.92
CA PHE A 64 -5.94 0.42 2.01
C PHE A 64 -6.89 0.85 0.89
N GLY A 65 -8.10 1.29 1.26
CA GLY A 65 -9.03 1.91 0.33
C GLY A 65 -8.53 3.28 -0.17
N ASP A 66 -9.11 3.78 -1.27
CA ASP A 66 -8.68 5.01 -1.96
C ASP A 66 -8.40 6.22 -1.04
N GLY A 67 -9.31 6.47 -0.09
CA GLY A 67 -9.23 7.59 0.86
C GLY A 67 -8.39 7.31 2.11
N ALA A 68 -7.93 6.08 2.29
CA ALA A 68 -7.13 5.68 3.44
C ALA A 68 -5.73 6.31 3.36
N SER A 69 -5.23 6.72 4.52
CA SER A 69 -3.85 7.14 4.67
C SER A 69 -2.96 5.93 4.89
N LEU A 70 -1.82 5.89 4.20
CA LEU A 70 -0.84 4.83 4.36
C LEU A 70 -0.16 4.95 5.72
N VAL A 71 -0.09 3.82 6.42
CA VAL A 71 0.45 3.68 7.77
C VAL A 71 1.51 2.59 7.77
N SER A 72 2.62 2.82 8.49
CA SER A 72 3.62 1.79 8.76
C SER A 72 3.30 1.14 10.11
N TYR A 73 2.88 -0.12 10.08
CA TYR A 73 2.52 -0.88 11.28
C TYR A 73 3.72 -1.46 12.04
N ARG A 74 4.96 -1.24 11.56
CA ARG A 74 6.22 -1.74 12.16
C ARG A 74 6.22 -3.28 12.34
N HIS A 75 7.15 -3.85 13.10
CA HIS A 75 7.15 -5.27 13.54
C HIS A 75 6.93 -6.33 12.44
N GLY A 76 7.60 -6.17 11.29
CA GLY A 76 7.51 -7.12 10.18
C GLY A 76 6.39 -6.83 9.18
N TRP A 77 5.55 -5.82 9.43
CA TRP A 77 4.63 -5.29 8.43
C TRP A 77 5.37 -4.48 7.36
N ARG A 78 5.05 -4.79 6.12
CA ARG A 78 5.58 -4.12 4.93
C ARG A 78 4.45 -3.74 4.00
N LEU A 79 4.58 -2.62 3.31
CA LEU A 79 3.60 -2.25 2.30
C LEU A 79 3.89 -3.01 1.01
N LYS A 80 2.84 -3.51 0.37
CA LYS A 80 2.90 -4.21 -0.91
C LYS A 80 1.94 -3.57 -1.91
N THR A 81 2.29 -3.65 -3.19
CA THR A 81 1.39 -3.25 -4.27
C THR A 81 0.67 -4.49 -4.79
N VAL A 82 -0.65 -4.45 -4.84
CA VAL A 82 -1.43 -5.44 -5.57
C VAL A 82 -1.58 -4.97 -7.00
N ILE A 83 -1.24 -5.83 -7.95
CA ILE A 83 -1.28 -5.54 -9.39
C ILE A 83 -2.44 -6.28 -10.06
N ALA A 84 -2.99 -5.69 -11.11
CA ALA A 84 -3.97 -6.33 -11.97
C ALA A 84 -3.24 -7.38 -12.81
N ASP A 85 -3.64 -8.65 -12.68
CA ASP A 85 -3.15 -9.71 -13.54
C ASP A 85 -3.41 -9.33 -15.00
N SER A 86 -2.32 -9.11 -15.72
CA SER A 86 -2.32 -8.81 -17.15
C SER A 86 -1.47 -9.91 -17.78
N ASP A 87 -2.10 -11.07 -17.96
CA ASP A 87 -1.57 -12.31 -18.55
C ASP A 87 -0.46 -13.00 -17.74
N LEU A 88 -0.82 -14.04 -16.97
CA LEU A 88 0.14 -15.01 -16.40
C LEU A 88 0.64 -15.96 -17.51
N PRO A 89 1.93 -15.99 -17.89
CA PRO A 89 2.56 -17.24 -18.30
C PRO A 89 2.91 -18.02 -17.03
N GLY A 90 2.37 -19.22 -16.91
CA GLY A 90 2.42 -20.00 -15.67
C GLY A 90 3.82 -20.20 -15.10
N THR A 91 3.88 -20.14 -13.77
CA THR A 91 4.65 -21.10 -12.98
C THR A 91 3.78 -21.52 -11.81
N GLU A 92 3.49 -22.81 -11.86
CA GLU A 92 2.74 -23.69 -11.00
C GLU A 92 3.03 -23.61 -9.48
N LYS A 93 1.95 -23.86 -8.72
CA LYS A 93 1.82 -24.34 -7.32
C LYS A 93 1.85 -23.28 -6.20
N GLU A 94 0.67 -22.81 -5.79
CA GLU A 94 -0.11 -23.46 -4.73
C GLU A 94 -1.55 -22.93 -4.78
N GLU A 95 -2.49 -23.88 -4.78
CA GLU A 95 -3.92 -23.69 -4.80
C GLU A 95 -4.36 -23.22 -3.41
N ASP A 96 -4.69 -21.93 -3.26
CA ASP A 96 -5.78 -21.57 -2.37
C ASP A 96 -6.69 -20.56 -3.05
N THR A 97 -7.96 -20.90 -3.00
CA THR A 97 -8.99 -20.44 -3.91
C THR A 97 -9.54 -19.14 -3.37
N PHE A 98 -8.98 -17.99 -3.77
CA PHE A 98 -9.64 -16.71 -3.50
C PHE A 98 -9.74 -15.84 -4.76
N GLN A 99 -10.63 -16.30 -5.64
CA GLN A 99 -11.59 -15.39 -6.25
C GLN A 99 -12.39 -14.68 -5.14
N ARG A 100 -11.78 -13.72 -4.44
CA ARG A 100 -12.51 -12.79 -3.57
C ARG A 100 -13.10 -11.73 -4.47
N GLN A 101 -14.17 -12.14 -5.15
CA GLN A 101 -15.23 -11.30 -5.68
C GLN A 101 -15.44 -10.15 -4.69
N PHE A 102 -15.09 -8.93 -5.10
CA PHE A 102 -15.35 -7.73 -4.31
C PHE A 102 -16.82 -7.78 -3.88
N PRO A 103 -17.14 -7.77 -2.58
CA PRO A 103 -18.52 -7.58 -2.17
C PRO A 103 -18.89 -6.17 -2.61
N SER A 104 -19.80 -6.08 -3.58
CA SER A 104 -20.46 -4.85 -3.98
C SER A 104 -21.36 -4.38 -2.85
N PHE A 105 -20.79 -3.80 -1.79
CA PHE A 105 -21.53 -3.13 -0.73
C PHE A 105 -21.28 -1.62 -0.75
N LEU A 106 -21.54 -0.98 -1.89
CA LEU A 106 -21.71 0.48 -1.94
C LEU A 106 -22.79 0.86 -2.97
N SER A 107 -24.05 0.65 -2.62
CA SER A 107 -25.27 1.34 -3.08
C SER A 107 -26.44 0.52 -2.54
N THR A 108 -27.31 1.02 -1.67
CA THR A 108 -28.13 2.20 -1.88
C THR A 108 -28.61 2.72 -0.52
N VAL A 109 -28.40 4.01 -0.28
CA VAL A 109 -29.32 4.81 0.54
C VAL A 109 -30.40 5.29 -0.42
N LEU A 110 -31.64 4.89 -0.19
CA LEU A 110 -32.87 5.62 -0.43
C LEU A 110 -34.00 4.94 0.35
#